data_AF-A0A381EFA2-F1
#
_entry.id   AF-A0A381EFA2-F1
#
_cell.length_a   1.000
_cell.length_b   1.000
_cell.length_c   1.000
_cell.angle_alpha   90.00
_cell.angle_beta   90.00
_cell.angle_gamma   90.00
#
_symmetry.space_group_name_H-M   'P 1'
#
loop_
_entity.id
_entity.type
_entity.pdbx_description
1 polymer ?
#
loop_
_entity_poly.entity_id
_entity_poly.type
_entity_poly.pdbx_seq_one_letter_code
_entity_poly.pdbx_strand_id
1 'polypeptide(L)'
;MHRIISDAASIRAAAQQLDANLRAALPECIDCTVGGAGGSFTVTVAYSPSFDLWYAAQQSDKTYWHGFGNGAPQAGKKVALASEINIPADGLNRAISGAFARDDTGRVWLLHRGKIRGGKALFFAHYNGATITVQDGDKEDRCALIGAVDDPEIAAHIARFVAEVVRIKAAAKK
;
A
#
# COMPACT_ATOMS: atom_id res chain seq x y z
N MET A 1 -15.50 -9.98 12.23
CA MET A 1 -15.17 -8.56 12.37
C MET A 1 -13.70 -8.36 12.03
N HIS A 2 -13.29 -7.18 11.58
CA HIS A 2 -11.86 -6.83 11.43
C HIS A 2 -11.51 -5.76 12.46
N ARG A 3 -10.30 -5.82 13.02
CA ARG A 3 -9.76 -4.82 13.95
C ARG A 3 -8.37 -4.38 13.53
N ILE A 4 -8.11 -3.07 13.51
CA ILE A 4 -6.79 -2.51 13.19
C ILE A 4 -5.76 -3.04 14.19
N ILE A 5 -4.63 -3.51 13.67
CA ILE A 5 -3.46 -3.90 14.47
C ILE A 5 -2.74 -2.62 14.89
N SER A 6 -2.44 -2.49 16.18
CA SER A 6 -1.80 -1.31 16.75
C SER A 6 -0.53 -1.59 17.54
N ASP A 7 -0.19 -2.85 17.80
CA ASP A 7 1.06 -3.17 18.49
C ASP A 7 2.22 -3.26 17.48
N ALA A 8 3.35 -2.63 17.82
CA ALA A 8 4.55 -2.59 16.97
C ALA A 8 5.02 -3.98 16.49
N ALA A 9 4.93 -5.01 17.34
CA ALA A 9 5.42 -6.35 17.02
C ALA A 9 4.61 -6.99 15.88
N SER A 10 3.28 -6.97 15.98
CA SER A 10 2.40 -7.50 14.94
C SER A 10 2.45 -6.68 13.66
N ILE A 11 2.55 -5.35 13.76
CA ILE A 11 2.75 -4.47 12.60
C ILE A 11 4.04 -4.85 11.87
N ARG A 12 5.16 -4.96 12.60
CA ARG A 12 6.45 -5.34 12.02
C ARG A 12 6.38 -6.68 11.32
N ALA A 13 5.80 -7.69 11.96
CA ALA A 13 5.67 -9.03 11.39
C ALA A 13 4.85 -9.01 10.09
N ALA A 14 3.73 -8.28 10.08
CA ALA A 14 2.90 -8.13 8.89
C ALA A 14 3.61 -7.35 7.76
N ALA A 15 4.34 -6.28 8.09
CA ALA A 15 5.12 -5.52 7.12
C ALA A 15 6.25 -6.34 6.49
N GLN A 16 6.95 -7.14 7.30
CA GLN A 16 8.00 -8.06 6.83
C GLN A 16 7.44 -9.15 5.92
N GLN A 17 6.31 -9.76 6.29
CA GLN A 17 5.65 -10.76 5.46
C GLN A 17 5.16 -10.15 4.13
N LEU A 18 4.60 -8.94 4.17
CA LEU A 18 4.16 -8.23 2.96
C LEU A 18 5.33 -7.93 2.03
N ASP A 19 6.44 -7.39 2.55
CA ASP A 19 7.65 -7.12 1.74
C ASP A 19 8.20 -8.41 1.11
N ALA A 20 8.29 -9.50 1.89
CA ALA A 20 8.74 -10.79 1.37
C ALA A 20 7.84 -11.32 0.24
N ASN A 21 6.52 -11.28 0.44
CA ASN A 21 5.55 -11.75 -0.56
C ASN A 21 5.58 -10.89 -1.82
N LEU A 22 5.70 -9.56 -1.68
CA LEU A 22 5.84 -8.66 -2.83
C LEU A 22 7.12 -8.94 -3.60
N ARG A 23 8.28 -9.05 -2.93
CA ARG A 23 9.55 -9.33 -3.61
C ARG A 23 9.56 -10.68 -4.32
N ALA A 24 8.89 -11.69 -3.76
CA ALA A 24 8.74 -12.98 -4.42
C ALA A 24 7.87 -12.90 -5.69
N ALA A 25 6.81 -12.08 -5.68
CA ALA A 25 5.89 -11.92 -6.81
C ALA A 25 6.37 -10.91 -7.87
N LEU A 26 7.36 -10.08 -7.54
CA LEU A 26 7.93 -9.02 -8.38
C LEU A 26 9.44 -9.32 -8.60
N PRO A 27 9.77 -10.30 -9.45
CA PRO A 27 11.09 -10.93 -9.45
C PRO A 27 12.21 -10.07 -10.05
N GLU A 28 11.89 -9.05 -10.83
CA GLU A 28 12.91 -8.20 -11.46
C GLU A 28 13.42 -7.15 -10.47
N CYS A 29 14.74 -7.06 -10.31
CA CYS A 29 15.40 -6.06 -9.47
C CYS A 29 16.05 -5.00 -10.35
N ILE A 30 15.62 -3.73 -10.25
CA ILE A 30 16.09 -2.65 -11.13
C ILE A 30 16.52 -1.44 -10.31
N ASP A 31 17.78 -1.04 -10.44
CA ASP A 31 18.32 0.16 -9.78
C ASP A 31 17.81 1.42 -10.47
N CYS A 32 17.09 2.28 -9.75
CA CYS A 32 16.53 3.50 -10.30
C CYS A 32 16.43 4.61 -9.24
N THR A 33 15.95 5.77 -9.64
CA THR A 33 15.63 6.87 -8.72
C THR A 33 14.12 6.98 -8.54
N VAL A 34 13.61 6.76 -7.34
CA VAL A 34 12.19 6.99 -7.03
C VAL A 34 11.99 8.45 -6.67
N GLY A 35 11.08 9.14 -7.36
CA GLY A 35 10.69 10.53 -7.06
C GLY A 35 9.35 10.64 -6.35
N GLY A 36 9.31 11.39 -5.25
CA GLY A 36 8.10 11.68 -4.47
C GLY A 36 8.05 13.12 -3.94
N ALA A 37 7.01 13.43 -3.15
CA ALA A 37 6.78 14.78 -2.62
C ALA A 37 7.88 15.26 -1.64
N GLY A 38 8.59 14.33 -0.99
CA GLY A 38 9.70 14.60 -0.07
C GLY A 38 11.08 14.66 -0.73
N GLY A 39 11.16 14.55 -2.07
CA GLY A 39 12.42 14.47 -2.81
C GLY A 39 12.57 13.17 -3.59
N SER A 40 13.78 12.87 -4.02
CA SER A 40 14.10 11.64 -4.76
C SER A 40 15.24 10.89 -4.12
N PHE A 41 15.21 9.56 -4.21
CA PHE A 41 16.24 8.69 -3.66
C PHE A 41 16.53 7.53 -4.62
N THR A 42 17.78 7.08 -4.64
CA THR A 42 18.20 5.90 -5.41
C THR A 42 17.86 4.63 -4.65
N VAL A 43 17.27 3.64 -5.33
CA VAL A 43 16.85 2.37 -4.75
C VAL A 43 16.74 1.29 -5.82
N THR A 44 16.94 0.04 -5.43
CA THR A 44 16.57 -1.13 -6.23
C THR A 44 15.08 -1.41 -6.05
N VAL A 45 14.29 -1.24 -7.10
CA VAL A 45 12.85 -1.59 -7.09
C VAL A 45 12.66 -3.05 -7.50
N ALA A 46 11.65 -3.69 -6.93
CA ALA A 46 11.13 -4.97 -7.40
C ALA A 46 10.08 -4.71 -8.50
N TYR A 47 10.08 -5.44 -9.61
CA TYR A 47 9.17 -5.23 -10.74
C TYR A 47 8.62 -6.54 -11.31
N SER A 48 7.42 -6.47 -11.89
CA SER A 48 6.81 -7.55 -12.68
C SER A 48 6.11 -6.96 -13.92
N PRO A 49 6.49 -7.39 -15.14
CA PRO A 49 5.77 -7.04 -16.35
C PRO A 49 4.32 -7.53 -16.34
N SER A 50 4.04 -8.68 -15.72
CA SER A 50 2.69 -9.27 -15.67
C SER A 50 1.70 -8.41 -14.89
N PHE A 51 2.18 -7.66 -13.90
CA PHE A 51 1.35 -6.75 -13.11
C PHE A 51 1.49 -5.29 -13.55
N ASP A 52 2.42 -4.98 -14.45
CA ASP A 52 2.92 -3.63 -14.74
C ASP A 52 3.07 -2.79 -13.45
N LEU A 53 3.79 -3.37 -12.48
CA LEU A 53 3.90 -2.83 -11.14
C LEU A 53 5.36 -2.91 -10.69
N TRP A 54 5.91 -1.78 -10.25
CA TRP A 54 7.13 -1.77 -9.45
C TRP A 54 6.83 -1.40 -7.99
N TYR A 55 7.68 -1.89 -7.10
CA TYR A 55 7.56 -1.76 -5.65
C TYR A 55 8.91 -1.38 -5.03
N ALA A 56 8.88 -0.47 -4.07
CA ALA A 56 9.97 -0.25 -3.12
C ALA A 56 9.43 -0.11 -1.71
N ALA A 57 10.28 -0.46 -0.74
CA ALA A 57 10.00 -0.36 0.67
C ALA A 57 11.11 0.40 1.38
N GLN A 58 10.75 1.16 2.40
CA GLN A 58 11.67 1.79 3.34
C GLN A 58 11.05 1.78 4.73
N GLN A 59 11.87 1.66 5.75
CA GLN A 59 11.43 1.80 7.13
C GLN A 59 12.05 3.05 7.75
N SER A 60 11.23 3.79 8.49
CA SER A 60 11.67 4.78 9.46
C SER A 60 11.15 4.41 10.84
N ASP A 61 11.55 5.16 11.87
CA ASP A 61 11.00 4.99 13.23
C ASP A 61 9.49 5.20 13.31
N LYS A 62 8.90 5.89 12.32
CA LYS A 62 7.47 6.27 12.32
C LYS A 62 6.62 5.38 11.45
N THR A 63 7.16 4.87 10.33
CA THR A 63 6.37 4.18 9.32
C THR A 63 7.15 3.11 8.57
N TYR A 64 6.43 2.07 8.17
CA TYR A 64 6.79 1.23 7.02
C TYR A 64 6.21 1.89 5.77
N TRP A 65 7.09 2.43 4.93
CA TRP A 65 6.73 3.02 3.65
C TRP A 65 6.72 1.94 2.58
N HIS A 66 5.61 1.86 1.83
CA HIS A 66 5.44 0.97 0.68
C HIS A 66 5.04 1.82 -0.53
N GLY A 67 5.97 2.03 -1.45
CA GLY A 67 5.76 2.82 -2.65
C GLY A 67 5.57 1.95 -3.88
N PHE A 68 4.65 2.38 -4.74
CA PHE A 68 4.27 1.65 -5.94
C PHE A 68 4.20 2.57 -7.15
N GLY A 69 4.52 2.03 -8.32
CA GLY A 69 4.24 2.70 -9.58
C GLY A 69 4.05 1.73 -10.74
N ASN A 70 3.63 2.29 -11.87
CA ASN A 70 3.38 1.56 -13.11
C ASN A 70 4.44 1.88 -14.16
N GLY A 71 4.51 1.06 -15.20
CA GLY A 71 5.52 1.14 -16.25
C GLY A 71 6.84 0.50 -15.83
N ALA A 72 7.50 -0.19 -16.78
CA ALA A 72 8.81 -0.80 -16.56
C ALA A 72 9.86 0.25 -16.14
N PRO A 73 10.47 0.10 -14.95
CA PRO A 73 11.62 0.91 -14.57
C PRO A 73 12.78 0.71 -15.55
N GLN A 74 13.61 1.74 -15.72
CA GLN A 74 14.86 1.64 -16.48
C GLN A 74 16.03 1.93 -15.54
N ALA A 75 17.09 1.14 -15.67
CA ALA A 75 18.27 1.27 -14.85
C ALA A 75 18.85 2.70 -14.90
N GLY A 76 19.10 3.28 -13.72
CA GLY A 76 19.64 4.64 -13.57
C GLY A 76 18.68 5.77 -13.99
N LYS A 77 17.42 5.47 -14.34
CA LYS A 77 16.41 6.48 -14.67
C LYS A 77 15.50 6.78 -13.47
N LYS A 78 14.81 7.91 -13.55
CA LYS A 78 13.82 8.31 -12.56
C LYS A 78 12.47 7.66 -12.85
N VAL A 79 11.82 7.11 -11.82
CA VAL A 79 10.45 6.61 -11.86
C VAL A 79 9.53 7.45 -10.96
N ALA A 80 8.24 7.49 -11.29
CA ALA A 80 7.25 8.32 -10.59
C ALA A 80 6.29 7.47 -9.76
N LEU A 81 6.13 7.80 -8.48
CA LEU A 81 5.19 7.13 -7.58
C LEU A 81 3.74 7.29 -8.06
N ALA A 82 3.05 6.17 -8.27
CA ALA A 82 1.62 6.15 -8.56
C ALA A 82 0.79 6.18 -7.26
N SER A 83 1.20 5.38 -6.27
CA SER A 83 0.52 5.24 -4.99
C SER A 83 1.48 4.84 -3.87
N GLU A 84 1.03 5.06 -2.64
CA GLU A 84 1.76 4.73 -1.41
C GLU A 84 0.79 4.08 -0.43
N ILE A 85 1.25 3.04 0.27
CA ILE A 85 0.51 2.41 1.38
C ILE A 85 1.40 2.44 2.61
N ASN A 86 1.48 3.61 3.24
CA ASN A 86 2.30 3.76 4.45
C ASN A 86 1.58 3.13 5.64
N ILE A 87 2.30 2.39 6.47
CA ILE A 87 1.79 1.76 7.70
C ILE A 87 2.47 2.43 8.90
N PRO A 88 1.75 2.81 9.99
CA PRO A 88 2.40 3.24 11.22
C PRO A 88 3.35 2.16 11.74
N ALA A 89 4.50 2.55 12.29
CA ALA A 89 5.43 1.59 12.90
C ALA A 89 4.94 1.06 14.26
N ASP A 90 4.14 1.86 14.97
CA ASP A 90 3.53 1.55 16.25
C ASP A 90 2.25 2.36 16.46
N GLY A 91 1.35 1.83 17.29
CA GLY A 91 0.11 2.47 17.71
C GLY A 91 -0.93 2.65 16.60
N LEU A 92 -2.05 3.23 16.99
CA LEU A 92 -3.06 3.69 16.06
C LEU A 92 -2.69 5.09 15.56
N ASN A 93 -2.38 5.20 14.27
CA ASN A 93 -2.18 6.49 13.63
C ASN A 93 -3.12 6.67 12.44
N ARG A 94 -4.24 7.35 12.71
CA ARG A 94 -5.26 7.60 11.70
C ARG A 94 -4.84 8.64 10.68
N ALA A 95 -3.76 9.40 10.88
CA ALA A 95 -3.22 10.32 9.87
C ALA A 95 -2.63 9.57 8.68
N ILE A 96 -2.06 8.37 8.94
CA ILE A 96 -1.47 7.49 7.95
C ILE A 96 -2.56 6.72 7.18
N SER A 97 -2.38 6.58 5.86
CA SER A 97 -3.41 6.05 4.97
C SER A 97 -3.51 4.53 4.96
N GLY A 98 -2.40 3.80 5.09
CA GLY A 98 -2.40 2.34 5.16
C GLY A 98 -2.58 1.81 6.58
N ALA A 99 -3.07 0.57 6.68
CA ALA A 99 -3.17 -0.14 7.94
C ALA A 99 -3.15 -1.65 7.73
N PHE A 100 -2.76 -2.39 8.77
CA PHE A 100 -3.09 -3.80 8.89
C PHE A 100 -4.31 -3.97 9.80
N ALA A 101 -5.14 -4.96 9.47
CA ALA A 101 -6.21 -5.42 10.33
C ALA A 101 -6.14 -6.92 10.55
N ARG A 102 -6.61 -7.37 11.70
CA ARG A 102 -6.79 -8.78 12.01
C ARG A 102 -8.28 -9.12 11.97
N ASP A 103 -8.65 -10.20 11.33
CA ASP A 103 -10.02 -10.72 11.39
C ASP A 103 -10.23 -11.66 12.60
N ASP A 104 -11.46 -12.15 12.77
CA ASP A 104 -11.81 -13.05 13.89
C ASP A 104 -11.08 -14.39 13.83
N THR A 105 -10.55 -14.79 12.67
CA THR A 105 -9.75 -16.02 12.51
C THR A 105 -8.28 -15.81 12.83
N GLY A 106 -7.88 -14.56 13.06
CA GLY A 106 -6.50 -14.18 13.31
C GLY A 106 -5.71 -13.83 12.05
N ARG A 107 -6.32 -13.93 10.86
CA ARG A 107 -5.68 -13.61 9.58
C ARG A 107 -5.44 -12.11 9.44
N VAL A 108 -4.30 -11.74 8.85
CA VAL A 108 -3.90 -10.33 8.69
C VAL A 108 -4.20 -9.83 7.29
N TRP A 109 -4.83 -8.67 7.22
CA TRP A 109 -5.30 -8.02 6.01
C TRP A 109 -4.67 -6.66 5.82
N LEU A 110 -4.28 -6.34 4.58
CA LEU A 110 -3.82 -5.03 4.17
C LEU A 110 -5.01 -4.14 3.80
N LEU A 111 -5.09 -2.96 4.42
CA LEU A 111 -6.15 -1.99 4.23
C LEU A 111 -5.60 -0.63 3.79
N HIS A 112 -6.47 0.18 3.17
CA HIS A 112 -6.21 1.59 2.93
C HIS A 112 -7.41 2.47 3.32
N ARG A 113 -7.19 3.51 4.13
CA ARG A 113 -8.21 4.44 4.66
C ARG A 113 -8.79 5.41 3.60
N GLY A 114 -8.44 5.21 2.33
CA GLY A 114 -8.90 6.03 1.20
C GLY A 114 -8.32 7.45 1.15
N LYS A 115 -7.29 7.76 1.95
CA LYS A 115 -6.67 9.08 1.96
C LYS A 115 -5.76 9.27 0.75
N ILE A 116 -6.27 9.97 -0.26
CA ILE A 116 -5.52 10.39 -1.44
C ILE A 116 -5.59 11.91 -1.60
N ARG A 117 -4.78 12.48 -2.50
CA ARG A 117 -4.97 13.85 -2.98
C ARG A 117 -6.37 13.99 -3.59
N GLY A 118 -7.16 14.96 -3.11
CA GLY A 118 -8.59 15.11 -3.43
C GLY A 118 -9.53 14.58 -2.32
N GLY A 119 -8.99 13.90 -1.31
CA GLY A 119 -9.71 13.56 -0.09
C GLY A 119 -10.38 12.18 -0.10
N LYS A 120 -10.80 11.74 1.10
CA LYS A 120 -11.39 10.42 1.35
C LYS A 120 -12.75 10.23 0.68
N ALA A 121 -13.58 11.27 0.66
CA ALA A 121 -14.91 11.22 0.04
C ALA A 121 -14.81 10.94 -1.48
N LEU A 122 -13.91 11.66 -2.17
CA LEU A 122 -13.61 11.42 -3.58
C LEU A 122 -13.14 9.98 -3.84
N PHE A 123 -12.23 9.47 -3.01
CA PHE A 123 -11.75 8.09 -3.15
C PHE A 123 -12.92 7.10 -3.09
N PHE A 124 -13.73 7.11 -2.03
CA PHE A 124 -14.80 6.13 -1.88
C PHE A 124 -16.00 6.36 -2.81
N ALA A 125 -16.17 7.56 -3.38
CA ALA A 125 -17.17 7.82 -4.41
C ALA A 125 -16.82 7.15 -5.75
N HIS A 126 -15.52 6.95 -6.02
CA HIS A 126 -15.05 6.42 -7.29
C HIS A 126 -14.38 5.04 -7.19
N TYR A 127 -14.00 4.59 -6.00
CA TYR A 127 -13.31 3.31 -5.81
C TYR A 127 -14.25 2.14 -6.05
N ASN A 128 -13.89 1.26 -6.99
CA ASN A 128 -14.69 0.10 -7.38
C ASN A 128 -14.24 -1.20 -6.72
N GLY A 129 -13.17 -1.17 -5.92
CA GLY A 129 -12.68 -2.35 -5.20
C GLY A 129 -13.47 -2.64 -3.91
N ALA A 130 -13.14 -3.76 -3.27
CA ALA A 130 -13.77 -4.16 -2.02
C ALA A 130 -13.52 -3.14 -0.90
N THR A 131 -14.56 -2.88 -0.10
CA THR A 131 -14.46 -2.03 1.09
C THR A 131 -15.00 -2.75 2.31
N ILE A 132 -14.52 -2.39 3.49
CA ILE A 132 -14.94 -2.98 4.75
C ILE A 132 -15.08 -1.91 5.82
N THR A 133 -15.98 -2.15 6.77
CA THR A 133 -16.03 -1.44 8.05
C THR A 133 -15.15 -2.19 9.05
N VAL A 134 -14.16 -1.50 9.62
CA VAL A 134 -13.15 -2.08 10.52
C VAL A 134 -13.16 -1.34 11.86
N GLN A 135 -12.96 -2.06 12.96
CA GLN A 135 -12.74 -1.44 14.27
C GLN A 135 -11.34 -0.80 14.30
N ASP A 136 -11.27 0.53 14.25
CA ASP A 136 -10.05 1.35 14.36
C ASP A 136 -10.02 1.99 15.76
N GLY A 137 -9.54 1.23 16.75
CA GLY A 137 -9.48 1.66 18.16
C GLY A 137 -10.86 1.70 18.81
N ASP A 138 -11.27 2.88 19.24
CA ASP A 138 -12.54 3.18 19.91
C ASP A 138 -13.71 3.43 18.95
N LYS A 139 -13.47 3.40 17.64
CA LYS A 139 -14.50 3.66 16.62
C LYS A 139 -14.36 2.74 15.41
N GLU A 140 -15.40 2.70 14.61
CA GLU A 140 -15.34 2.07 13.29
C GLU A 140 -14.88 3.05 12.22
N ASP A 141 -14.22 2.54 11.18
CA ASP A 141 -13.92 3.30 9.97
C ASP A 141 -14.16 2.46 8.71
N ARG A 142 -14.49 3.14 7.59
CA ARG A 142 -14.53 2.52 6.27
C ARG A 142 -13.15 2.55 5.62
N CYS A 143 -12.68 1.38 5.21
CA CYS A 143 -11.41 1.17 4.52
C CYS A 143 -11.61 0.42 3.20
N ALA A 144 -10.72 0.65 2.23
CA ALA A 144 -10.51 -0.29 1.14
C ALA A 144 -9.86 -1.56 1.69
N LEU A 145 -10.43 -2.71 1.36
CA LEU A 145 -9.87 -4.03 1.63
C LEU A 145 -9.04 -4.41 0.41
N ILE A 146 -7.71 -4.47 0.56
CA ILE A 146 -6.82 -4.77 -0.56
C ILE A 146 -6.68 -6.28 -0.71
N GLY A 147 -6.22 -6.96 0.34
CA GLY A 147 -6.06 -8.42 0.35
C GLY A 147 -5.45 -8.90 1.66
N ALA A 148 -5.49 -10.20 1.89
CA ALA A 148 -4.80 -10.80 3.02
C ALA A 148 -3.29 -10.82 2.76
N VAL A 149 -2.48 -10.55 3.80
CA VAL A 149 -1.02 -10.42 3.66
C VAL A 149 -0.38 -11.74 3.24
N ASP A 150 -0.95 -12.87 3.67
CA ASP A 150 -0.50 -14.23 3.34
C ASP A 150 -1.11 -14.79 2.04
N ASP A 151 -1.93 -14.00 1.32
CA ASP A 151 -2.52 -14.42 0.06
C ASP A 151 -1.45 -14.48 -1.04
N PRO A 152 -1.26 -15.61 -1.74
CA PRO A 152 -0.33 -15.68 -2.88
C PRO A 152 -0.63 -14.65 -3.97
N GLU A 153 -1.87 -14.17 -4.07
CA GLU A 153 -2.30 -13.16 -5.05
C GLU A 153 -2.19 -11.71 -4.53
N ILE A 154 -1.54 -11.47 -3.38
CA ILE A 154 -1.46 -10.13 -2.77
C ILE A 154 -0.86 -9.08 -3.71
N ALA A 155 0.13 -9.45 -4.53
CA ALA A 155 0.71 -8.55 -5.53
C ALA A 155 -0.31 -8.13 -6.60
N ALA A 156 -1.14 -9.07 -7.07
CA ALA A 156 -2.21 -8.79 -8.03
C ALA A 156 -3.29 -7.89 -7.41
N HIS A 157 -3.64 -8.12 -6.14
CA HIS A 157 -4.55 -7.25 -5.39
C HIS A 157 -4.03 -5.82 -5.27
N ILE A 158 -2.75 -5.65 -4.93
CA ILE A 158 -2.12 -4.34 -4.85
C ILE A 158 -2.04 -3.66 -6.22
N ALA A 159 -1.70 -4.39 -7.29
CA ALA A 159 -1.68 -3.86 -8.65
C ALA A 159 -3.05 -3.26 -9.04
N ARG A 160 -4.15 -3.98 -8.78
CA ARG A 160 -5.52 -3.48 -9.01
C ARG A 160 -5.82 -2.25 -8.17
N PHE A 161 -5.44 -2.23 -6.90
CA PHE A 161 -5.60 -1.07 -6.03
C PHE A 161 -4.84 0.16 -6.55
N VAL A 162 -3.58 -0.02 -6.98
CA VAL A 162 -2.76 1.06 -7.55
C VAL A 162 -3.38 1.61 -8.83
N ALA A 163 -3.86 0.73 -9.72
CA ALA A 163 -4.57 1.13 -10.93
C ALA A 163 -5.84 1.95 -10.62
N GLU A 164 -6.61 1.55 -9.61
CA GLU A 164 -7.76 2.33 -9.14
C GLU A 164 -7.36 3.71 -8.61
N VAL A 165 -6.29 3.81 -7.82
CA VAL A 165 -5.78 5.11 -7.35
C VAL A 165 -5.39 6.02 -8.52
N VAL A 166 -4.72 5.49 -9.54
CA VAL A 166 -4.36 6.25 -10.75
C VAL A 166 -5.62 6.72 -11.49
N ARG A 167 -6.59 5.82 -11.71
CA ARG A 167 -7.85 6.13 -12.39
C ARG A 167 -8.64 7.22 -11.67
N ILE A 168 -8.77 7.12 -10.34
CA ILE A 168 -9.47 8.12 -9.51
C ILE A 168 -8.78 9.48 -9.60
N LYS A 169 -7.44 9.51 -9.47
CA LYS A 169 -6.65 10.76 -9.59
C LYS A 169 -6.77 11.40 -10.98
N ALA A 170 -6.88 10.60 -12.04
CA ALA A 170 -7.08 11.09 -13.40
C ALA A 170 -8.48 11.69 -13.61
N ALA A 171 -9.52 11.07 -13.03
CA ALA A 171 -10.89 11.58 -13.11
C ALA A 171 -11.06 12.91 -12.35
N ALA A 172 -10.35 13.10 -11.23
CA ALA A 172 -10.46 14.29 -10.39
C ALA A 172 -9.63 15.51 -10.88
N LYS A 173 -8.86 15.36 -11.96
CA LYS A 173 -8.13 16.47 -12.61
C LYS A 173 -8.95 17.15 -13.72
N LYS A 174 -10.11 16.59 -14.06
CA LYS A 174 -11.08 17.19 -14.99
C LYS A 174 -12.05 18.08 -14.22
#